data_AF-A0A4U8SZ35-F1
#
_entry.id   AF-A0A4U8SZ35-F1
#
_cell.length_a   1.000
_cell.length_b   1.000
_cell.length_c   1.000
_cell.angle_alpha   90.00
_cell.angle_beta   90.00
_cell.angle_gamma   90.00
#
_symmetry.space_group_name_H-M   'P 1'
#
loop_
_entity.id
_entity.type
_entity.pdbx_description
1 polymer ?
#
loop_
_entity_poly.entity_id
_entity_poly.type
_entity_poly.pdbx_seq_one_letter_code
_entity_poly.pdbx_strand_id
1 'polypeptide(L)'
;MELILKDGYYVDSNNNKWSADKYSHDEAIKANESLVNCKDCVNCVNCFSCISCYDCMKCAYCSYCVKCNNCLGCNDCSGCIKCKECADCSGCIKCIGCISCYDCMFCKGCGVCYFCKFCKDSENLDSCENCKFSHHLENCNNIKNKHHLKDGFSIGNIKHDVKEVKHVEC
;
A
#
# COMPACT_ATOMS: atom_id res chain seq x y z
N MET A 1 -1.14 6.30 34.63
CA MET A 1 0.14 6.78 34.06
C MET A 1 -0.06 8.24 33.73
N GLU A 2 0.82 9.14 34.15
CA GLU A 2 0.56 10.60 34.13
C GLU A 2 1.28 11.26 32.95
N LEU A 3 0.60 12.17 32.24
CA LEU A 3 1.14 12.91 31.10
C LEU A 3 1.61 14.30 31.54
N ILE A 4 2.71 14.79 30.99
CA ILE A 4 3.26 16.11 31.31
C ILE A 4 3.01 17.08 30.15
N LEU A 5 2.46 18.26 30.43
CA LEU A 5 2.32 19.33 29.43
C LEU A 5 3.67 20.05 29.23
N LYS A 6 4.25 19.94 28.03
CA LYS A 6 5.51 20.57 27.64
C LYS A 6 5.45 21.05 26.20
N ASP A 7 5.88 22.28 25.95
CA ASP A 7 5.98 22.90 24.61
C ASP A 7 4.69 22.79 23.80
N GLY A 8 3.53 22.87 24.47
CA GLY A 8 2.21 22.72 23.84
C GLY A 8 1.79 21.28 23.54
N TYR A 9 2.45 20.26 24.11
CA TYR A 9 2.08 18.85 23.98
C TYR A 9 1.95 18.18 25.35
N TYR A 10 0.95 17.31 25.50
CA TYR A 10 0.95 16.29 26.53
C TYR A 10 1.91 15.17 26.13
N VAL A 11 2.86 14.84 27.00
CA VAL A 11 3.95 13.91 26.70
C VAL A 11 3.98 12.82 27.76
N ASP A 12 3.99 11.57 27.34
CA ASP A 12 4.18 10.42 28.23
C ASP A 12 5.68 10.20 28.54
N SER A 13 5.99 9.24 29.43
CA SER A 13 7.38 8.85 29.69
C SER A 13 8.11 8.26 28.48
N ASN A 14 7.39 7.89 27.42
CA ASN A 14 7.91 7.30 26.19
C ASN A 14 8.03 8.32 25.05
N ASN A 15 7.85 9.62 25.33
CA ASN A 15 7.90 10.70 24.36
C ASN A 15 6.87 10.56 23.22
N ASN A 16 5.80 9.79 23.43
CA ASN A 16 4.59 9.95 22.65
C ASN A 16 3.95 11.27 23.04
N LYS A 17 3.50 12.01 22.05
CA LYS A 17 3.06 13.38 22.22
C LYS A 17 1.67 13.54 21.70
N TRP A 18 0.82 14.21 22.44
CA TRP A 18 -0.51 14.62 22.00
C TRP A 18 -0.58 16.13 22.15
N SER A 19 -0.73 16.85 21.03
CA SER A 19 -0.76 18.32 21.04
C SER A 19 -1.89 18.79 21.97
N ALA A 20 -1.58 19.70 22.89
CA ALA A 20 -2.53 20.25 23.86
C ALA A 20 -3.55 21.19 23.23
N ASP A 21 -3.25 21.67 22.03
CA ASP A 21 -4.22 22.37 21.20
C ASP A 21 -5.23 21.38 20.56
N LYS A 22 -4.91 20.08 20.48
CA LYS A 22 -5.74 19.03 19.85
C LYS A 22 -6.47 18.11 20.84
N TYR A 23 -5.90 17.89 22.01
CA TYR A 23 -6.45 16.99 23.02
C TYR A 23 -6.71 17.82 24.28
N SER A 24 -7.75 17.52 25.03
CA SER A 24 -7.76 17.83 26.45
C SER A 24 -6.81 16.87 27.19
N HIS A 25 -6.45 17.21 28.43
CA HIS A 25 -5.59 16.35 29.23
C HIS A 25 -6.16 14.93 29.39
N ASP A 26 -7.46 14.81 29.69
CA ASP A 26 -8.14 13.52 29.84
C ASP A 26 -8.18 12.70 28.54
N GLU A 27 -8.34 13.37 27.40
CA GLU A 27 -8.33 12.70 26.09
C GLU A 27 -6.94 12.20 25.72
N ALA A 28 -5.90 12.98 26.00
CA ALA A 28 -4.51 12.54 25.80
C ALA A 28 -4.19 11.31 26.67
N ILE A 29 -4.69 11.27 27.93
CA ILE A 29 -4.55 10.09 28.79
C ILE A 29 -5.18 8.85 28.14
N LYS A 30 -6.44 8.95 27.68
CA LYS A 30 -7.12 7.84 27.00
C LYS A 30 -6.39 7.41 25.72
N ALA A 31 -5.89 8.36 24.94
CA ALA A 31 -5.12 8.09 23.75
C ALA A 31 -3.82 7.34 24.07
N ASN A 32 -3.11 7.78 25.10
CA ASN A 32 -1.93 7.12 25.64
C ASN A 32 -2.22 5.70 26.12
N GLU A 33 -3.31 5.48 26.86
CA GLU A 33 -3.71 4.14 27.32
C GLU A 33 -4.04 3.19 26.17
N SER A 34 -4.58 3.73 25.07
CA SER A 34 -4.84 2.97 23.86
C SER A 34 -3.58 2.61 23.08
N LEU A 35 -2.47 3.33 23.33
CA LEU A 35 -1.19 2.99 22.76
C LEU A 35 -0.59 1.85 23.58
N VAL A 36 -0.64 0.67 22.97
CA VAL A 36 0.08 -0.45 23.52
C VAL A 36 1.46 -0.42 22.91
N ASN A 37 2.46 -0.13 23.75
CA ASN A 37 3.89 -0.16 23.42
C ASN A 37 4.31 0.78 22.26
N CYS A 38 3.80 2.02 22.16
CA CYS A 38 4.26 3.00 21.15
C CYS A 38 5.33 3.95 21.70
N LYS A 39 6.12 4.59 20.83
CA LYS A 39 7.18 5.54 21.21
C LYS A 39 7.38 6.64 20.17
N ASP A 40 7.71 7.86 20.62
CA ASP A 40 8.02 9.00 19.75
C ASP A 40 6.90 9.30 18.73
N CYS A 41 5.71 8.78 18.99
CA CYS A 41 4.57 8.94 18.13
C CYS A 41 3.88 10.24 18.46
N VAL A 42 3.56 10.99 17.43
CA VAL A 42 2.88 12.26 17.62
C VAL A 42 1.44 12.06 17.22
N ASN A 43 0.56 12.25 18.20
CA ASN A 43 -0.89 12.13 18.15
C ASN A 43 -1.39 10.75 17.68
N CYS A 44 -0.63 9.67 17.92
CA CYS A 44 -1.10 8.34 17.56
C CYS A 44 -2.14 7.82 18.55
N VAL A 45 -3.03 6.94 18.07
CA VAL A 45 -4.15 6.38 18.86
C VAL A 45 -4.49 4.97 18.44
N ASN A 46 -4.81 4.11 19.42
CA ASN A 46 -5.08 2.68 19.20
C ASN A 46 -4.00 1.99 18.35
N CYS A 47 -2.81 2.57 18.35
CA CYS A 47 -1.69 2.04 17.62
C CYS A 47 -1.08 0.99 18.49
N PHE A 48 -0.95 -0.17 17.89
CA PHE A 48 -0.24 -1.24 18.52
C PHE A 48 1.18 -1.15 17.99
N SER A 49 2.12 -0.86 18.90
CA SER A 49 3.55 -0.88 18.60
C SER A 49 3.96 0.00 17.39
N CYS A 50 3.67 1.31 17.41
CA CYS A 50 4.08 2.27 16.36
C CYS A 50 5.19 3.23 16.84
N ILE A 51 6.03 3.70 15.91
CA ILE A 51 7.22 4.51 16.22
C ILE A 51 7.36 5.68 15.26
N SER A 52 7.66 6.88 15.79
CA SER A 52 7.91 8.10 14.98
C SER A 52 6.83 8.33 13.91
N CYS A 53 5.65 7.79 14.19
CA CYS A 53 4.49 7.93 13.37
C CYS A 53 3.84 9.22 13.75
N TYR A 54 3.50 9.97 12.72
CA TYR A 54 2.81 11.21 12.90
C TYR A 54 1.37 10.97 12.54
N ASP A 55 0.50 11.12 13.53
CA ASP A 55 -0.94 11.03 13.43
C ASP A 55 -1.41 9.64 12.90
N CYS A 56 -0.78 8.53 13.31
CA CYS A 56 -1.22 7.17 12.93
C CYS A 56 -2.31 6.62 13.86
N MET A 57 -3.25 5.84 13.31
CA MET A 57 -4.33 5.25 14.09
C MET A 57 -4.62 3.81 13.73
N LYS A 58 -4.87 2.96 14.74
CA LYS A 58 -5.14 1.52 14.54
C LYS A 58 -4.11 0.83 13.66
N CYS A 59 -2.98 1.49 13.53
CA CYS A 59 -1.85 0.99 12.83
C CYS A 59 -1.26 0.03 13.79
N ALA A 60 -1.31 -1.20 13.34
CA ALA A 60 -0.52 -2.18 13.98
C ALA A 60 0.80 -2.10 13.22
N TYR A 61 1.86 -1.81 13.96
CA TYR A 61 3.21 -1.98 13.47
C TYR A 61 3.59 -0.99 12.33
N CYS A 62 3.48 0.34 12.54
CA CYS A 62 3.85 1.35 11.53
C CYS A 62 4.97 2.29 11.98
N SER A 63 5.70 2.85 11.01
CA SER A 63 6.93 3.63 11.22
C SER A 63 7.10 4.73 10.20
N TYR A 64 7.56 5.92 10.61
CA TYR A 64 7.70 7.13 9.73
C TYR A 64 6.48 7.35 8.85
N CYS A 65 5.38 6.80 9.33
CA CYS A 65 4.14 6.81 8.67
C CYS A 65 3.59 8.12 9.06
N VAL A 66 3.60 8.96 8.06
CA VAL A 66 2.86 10.16 8.16
C VAL A 66 1.45 9.73 7.83
N LYS A 67 0.63 9.66 8.89
CA LYS A 67 -0.82 9.56 8.83
C LYS A 67 -1.34 8.21 8.30
N CYS A 68 -0.75 7.09 8.71
CA CYS A 68 -1.23 5.76 8.32
C CYS A 68 -2.40 5.27 9.18
N ASN A 69 -3.22 4.38 8.63
CA ASN A 69 -4.42 3.92 9.34
C ASN A 69 -4.83 2.47 9.11
N ASN A 70 -5.19 1.73 10.17
CA ASN A 70 -5.43 0.29 10.07
C ASN A 70 -4.35 -0.42 9.26
N CYS A 71 -3.19 0.24 9.16
CA CYS A 71 -2.07 -0.22 8.42
C CYS A 71 -1.61 -1.36 9.21
N LEU A 72 -1.81 -2.48 8.56
CA LEU A 72 -0.89 -3.52 8.80
C LEU A 72 0.36 -3.14 8.03
N GLY A 73 1.36 -2.68 8.77
CA GLY A 73 2.74 -2.57 8.28
C GLY A 73 2.94 -1.57 7.14
N CYS A 74 2.75 -0.28 7.41
CA CYS A 74 3.06 0.79 6.46
C CYS A 74 4.37 1.49 6.85
N ASN A 75 5.11 2.03 5.87
CA ASN A 75 6.38 2.74 6.09
C ASN A 75 6.79 3.70 4.97
N ASP A 76 7.44 4.83 5.33
CA ASP A 76 7.60 6.06 4.52
C ASP A 76 6.39 6.30 3.63
N CYS A 77 5.32 5.87 4.27
CA CYS A 77 4.04 5.63 3.75
C CYS A 77 3.43 6.89 4.23
N SER A 78 3.62 7.84 3.35
CA SER A 78 2.78 8.98 3.42
C SER A 78 1.39 8.44 3.09
N GLY A 79 0.58 8.25 4.15
CA GLY A 79 -0.84 7.96 4.05
C GLY A 79 -1.24 6.55 3.61
N CYS A 80 -0.48 5.50 3.94
CA CYS A 80 -0.88 4.12 3.64
C CYS A 80 -1.95 3.57 4.60
N ILE A 81 -2.72 2.50 4.22
CA ILE A 81 -3.82 1.90 5.04
C ILE A 81 -3.94 0.37 4.83
N LYS A 82 -4.06 -0.49 5.86
CA LYS A 82 -4.13 -1.99 5.71
C LYS A 82 -3.04 -2.66 4.82
N CYS A 83 -1.82 -2.14 4.71
CA CYS A 83 -1.29 -1.69 3.42
C CYS A 83 -1.82 -2.37 2.18
N LYS A 84 -3.08 -2.05 2.00
CA LYS A 84 -4.00 -2.25 0.94
C LYS A 84 -4.12 -0.84 0.37
N GLU A 85 -4.33 -0.68 -0.93
CA GLU A 85 -4.74 0.64 -1.44
C GLU A 85 -3.80 1.81 -1.08
N CYS A 86 -2.53 1.53 -0.84
CA CYS A 86 -1.62 2.56 -0.37
C CYS A 86 -1.27 3.56 -1.52
N ALA A 87 -0.72 4.74 -1.15
CA ALA A 87 -0.83 5.98 -1.95
C ALA A 87 0.42 6.32 -2.77
N ASP A 88 1.41 6.95 -2.14
CA ASP A 88 2.76 6.54 -2.45
C ASP A 88 2.94 5.23 -1.73
N CYS A 89 2.58 4.26 -2.54
CA CYS A 89 3.40 3.12 -2.66
C CYS A 89 4.62 3.46 -3.47
N SER A 90 5.41 4.29 -2.83
CA SER A 90 6.80 3.98 -2.79
C SER A 90 6.94 2.75 -1.90
N GLY A 91 7.06 1.61 -2.57
CA GLY A 91 7.38 0.34 -1.94
C GLY A 91 6.26 -0.34 -1.15
N CYS A 92 4.98 -0.10 -1.43
CA CYS A 92 3.94 -0.86 -0.74
C CYS A 92 3.92 -2.35 -1.11
N ILE A 93 3.35 -3.14 -0.18
CA ILE A 93 3.45 -4.60 -0.20
C ILE A 93 2.20 -5.25 -0.72
N LYS A 94 1.14 -5.18 0.08
CA LYS A 94 -0.11 -5.81 -0.28
C LYS A 94 -0.97 -4.80 -0.97
N CYS A 95 -0.48 -4.41 -2.13
CA CYS A 95 -1.18 -3.57 -3.06
C CYS A 95 -2.30 -4.32 -3.74
N ILE A 96 -3.30 -4.50 -2.92
CA ILE A 96 -4.60 -4.88 -3.39
C ILE A 96 -5.24 -3.53 -3.71
N GLY A 97 -5.36 -3.24 -5.01
CA GLY A 97 -5.92 -1.99 -5.53
C GLY A 97 -5.12 -0.71 -5.24
N CYS A 98 -3.78 -0.76 -5.12
CA CYS A 98 -2.99 0.48 -5.02
C CYS A 98 -3.00 1.29 -6.31
N ILE A 99 -2.75 2.59 -6.19
CA ILE A 99 -2.97 3.58 -7.26
C ILE A 99 -1.71 3.82 -8.06
N SER A 100 -0.70 4.37 -7.39
CA SER A 100 0.62 4.56 -7.92
C SER A 100 1.54 3.65 -7.17
N CYS A 101 1.92 2.65 -7.91
CA CYS A 101 2.97 1.75 -7.52
C CYS A 101 4.19 2.19 -8.31
N TYR A 102 5.10 2.80 -7.58
CA TYR A 102 6.47 2.92 -8.02
C TYR A 102 7.23 1.81 -7.29
N ASP A 103 7.82 0.89 -8.06
CA ASP A 103 8.53 -0.29 -7.50
C ASP A 103 7.68 -1.19 -6.56
N CYS A 104 6.41 -1.47 -6.86
CA CYS A 104 5.60 -2.42 -6.07
C CYS A 104 5.45 -3.79 -6.75
N MET A 105 5.04 -4.83 -6.01
CA MET A 105 5.35 -6.23 -6.39
C MET A 105 4.15 -7.18 -6.47
N PHE A 106 3.11 -6.94 -5.69
CA PHE A 106 1.88 -7.73 -5.71
C PHE A 106 0.68 -6.82 -5.86
N CYS A 107 0.74 -6.17 -7.00
CA CYS A 107 -0.30 -5.34 -7.52
C CYS A 107 -1.39 -6.25 -8.06
N LYS A 108 -2.46 -6.36 -7.28
CA LYS A 108 -3.66 -7.05 -7.73
C LYS A 108 -4.74 -5.99 -7.90
N GLY A 109 -5.23 -5.79 -9.12
CA GLY A 109 -6.20 -4.72 -9.40
C GLY A 109 -5.64 -3.30 -9.32
N CYS A 110 -4.33 -3.08 -9.54
CA CYS A 110 -3.73 -1.75 -9.40
C CYS A 110 -3.76 -0.96 -10.71
N GLY A 111 -3.82 0.37 -10.62
CA GLY A 111 -4.19 1.23 -11.76
C GLY A 111 -3.05 1.76 -12.63
N VAL A 112 -1.92 2.12 -12.02
CA VAL A 112 -0.71 2.54 -12.74
C VAL A 112 0.52 1.96 -12.06
N CYS A 113 1.40 1.38 -12.87
CA CYS A 113 2.56 0.66 -12.41
C CYS A 113 3.77 1.04 -13.26
N TYR A 114 4.74 1.68 -12.61
CA TYR A 114 6.05 1.94 -13.21
C TYR A 114 7.07 1.01 -12.55
N PHE A 115 7.82 0.26 -13.36
CA PHE A 115 8.85 -0.70 -12.91
C PHE A 115 8.34 -1.82 -11.96
N CYS A 116 7.03 -2.01 -11.84
CA CYS A 116 6.41 -3.02 -10.98
C CYS A 116 6.44 -4.44 -11.62
N LYS A 117 6.12 -5.49 -10.85
CA LYS A 117 6.19 -6.88 -11.31
C LYS A 117 4.95 -7.68 -10.93
N PHE A 118 4.70 -8.76 -11.69
CA PHE A 118 3.66 -9.76 -11.40
C PHE A 118 2.28 -9.16 -11.17
N CYS A 119 2.01 -8.02 -11.80
CA CYS A 119 0.72 -7.38 -11.72
C CYS A 119 -0.32 -8.33 -12.31
N LYS A 120 -1.41 -8.48 -11.56
CA LYS A 120 -2.53 -9.32 -11.94
C LYS A 120 -3.78 -8.47 -11.97
N ASP A 121 -4.60 -8.61 -13.00
CA ASP A 121 -5.85 -7.87 -13.15
C ASP A 121 -5.63 -6.34 -13.02
N SER A 122 -4.48 -5.83 -13.48
CA SER A 122 -4.02 -4.44 -13.29
C SER A 122 -3.87 -3.72 -14.64
N GLU A 123 -3.80 -2.39 -14.64
CA GLU A 123 -3.88 -1.57 -15.87
C GLU A 123 -2.67 -0.63 -16.02
N ASN A 124 -2.43 -0.15 -17.25
CA ASN A 124 -1.43 0.87 -17.61
C ASN A 124 -0.03 0.64 -17.01
N LEU A 125 0.70 -0.30 -17.64
CA LEU A 125 2.03 -0.70 -17.19
C LEU A 125 3.13 -0.19 -18.14
N ASP A 126 4.15 0.44 -17.55
CA ASP A 126 5.35 0.90 -18.24
C ASP A 126 6.60 0.30 -17.59
N SER A 127 7.48 -0.29 -18.41
CA SER A 127 8.74 -0.92 -17.99
C SER A 127 8.56 -2.02 -16.91
N CYS A 128 7.43 -2.72 -16.95
CA CYS A 128 7.06 -3.79 -16.02
C CYS A 128 7.24 -5.19 -16.63
N GLU A 129 7.37 -6.26 -15.83
CA GLU A 129 7.68 -7.63 -16.31
C GLU A 129 6.74 -8.73 -15.78
N ASN A 130 6.55 -9.80 -16.57
CA ASN A 130 5.85 -11.04 -16.19
C ASN A 130 4.39 -10.89 -15.68
N CYS A 131 3.65 -9.88 -16.15
CA CYS A 131 2.27 -9.59 -15.71
C CYS A 131 1.21 -10.49 -16.39
N LYS A 132 0.07 -10.72 -15.73
CA LYS A 132 -0.99 -11.66 -16.18
C LYS A 132 -2.37 -11.01 -16.10
N PHE A 133 -3.27 -11.35 -17.05
CA PHE A 133 -4.66 -10.85 -17.10
C PHE A 133 -4.75 -9.31 -16.98
N SER A 134 -3.84 -8.57 -17.61
CA SER A 134 -3.67 -7.12 -17.45
C SER A 134 -3.91 -6.39 -18.79
N HIS A 135 -4.35 -5.12 -18.75
CA HIS A 135 -4.80 -4.38 -19.94
C HIS A 135 -3.95 -3.11 -20.22
N HIS A 136 -3.73 -2.80 -21.51
CA HIS A 136 -2.95 -1.66 -22.06
C HIS A 136 -1.45 -1.60 -21.62
N LEU A 137 -0.49 -1.81 -22.57
CA LEU A 137 0.96 -2.06 -22.30
C LEU A 137 1.90 -1.27 -23.24
N GLU A 138 2.96 -0.64 -22.71
CA GLU A 138 4.05 0.02 -23.47
C GLU A 138 5.47 -0.37 -22.94
N ASN A 139 6.48 -0.55 -23.81
CA ASN A 139 7.91 -0.85 -23.48
C ASN A 139 8.22 -2.09 -22.58
N CYS A 140 7.48 -3.19 -22.71
CA CYS A 140 7.61 -4.38 -21.83
C CYS A 140 8.34 -5.59 -22.50
N ASN A 141 9.23 -6.29 -21.77
CA ASN A 141 10.01 -7.47 -22.23
C ASN A 141 9.57 -8.82 -21.60
N ASN A 142 9.81 -9.96 -22.28
CA ASN A 142 9.59 -11.34 -21.77
C ASN A 142 8.20 -11.65 -21.17
N ILE A 143 7.11 -11.33 -21.86
CA ILE A 143 5.73 -11.57 -21.38
C ILE A 143 5.32 -13.04 -21.60
N LYS A 144 4.95 -13.78 -20.54
CA LYS A 144 4.35 -15.13 -20.64
C LYS A 144 2.83 -15.08 -20.41
N ASN A 145 2.06 -15.46 -21.44
CA ASN A 145 0.60 -15.54 -21.48
C ASN A 145 -0.14 -14.21 -21.32
N LYS A 146 -0.01 -13.35 -22.34
CA LYS A 146 -1.23 -12.79 -22.97
C LYS A 146 -2.07 -13.99 -23.41
N HIS A 147 -3.37 -13.92 -23.43
CA HIS A 147 -4.01 -14.63 -24.53
C HIS A 147 -4.78 -13.57 -25.29
N HIS A 148 -4.48 -13.33 -26.57
CA HIS A 148 -5.10 -14.14 -27.62
C HIS A 148 -6.47 -14.64 -27.13
N LEU A 149 -7.49 -13.78 -27.13
CA LEU A 149 -8.86 -14.29 -27.18
C LEU A 149 -8.96 -15.13 -28.47
N LYS A 150 -9.48 -16.35 -28.40
CA LYS A 150 -10.02 -16.98 -29.60
C LYS A 150 -11.27 -16.19 -30.01
N ASP A 151 -11.17 -15.71 -31.25
CA ASP A 151 -12.19 -15.26 -32.20
C ASP A 151 -12.83 -13.88 -32.00
N GLY A 152 -12.39 -12.92 -32.85
CA GLY A 152 -13.09 -11.67 -33.10
C GLY A 152 -12.24 -10.44 -33.43
N PHE A 153 -10.92 -10.46 -33.23
CA PHE A 153 -10.07 -9.27 -33.42
C PHE A 153 -9.18 -9.38 -34.67
N SER A 154 -9.44 -8.54 -35.67
CA SER A 154 -8.64 -8.43 -36.89
C SER A 154 -7.63 -7.30 -36.76
N ILE A 155 -6.33 -7.57 -36.96
CA ILE A 155 -5.35 -6.51 -37.30
C ILE A 155 -4.31 -7.04 -38.30
N GLY A 156 -4.42 -6.58 -39.55
CA GLY A 156 -3.29 -6.30 -40.45
C GLY A 156 -2.44 -7.46 -41.03
N ASN A 157 -2.77 -7.86 -42.27
CA ASN A 157 -1.86 -8.31 -43.35
C ASN A 157 -0.83 -9.43 -43.14
N ILE A 158 -0.99 -10.39 -42.22
CA ILE A 158 -0.19 -11.63 -42.27
C ILE A 158 -1.09 -12.84 -42.02
N LYS A 159 -1.33 -13.65 -43.07
CA LYS A 159 -2.03 -14.94 -42.99
C LYS A 159 -1.09 -15.97 -42.35
N HIS A 160 -1.49 -16.55 -41.22
CA HIS A 160 -0.88 -17.77 -40.70
C HIS A 160 -1.97 -18.85 -40.49
N ASP A 161 -1.77 -20.00 -41.13
CA ASP A 161 -2.61 -21.19 -41.02
C ASP A 161 -2.63 -21.72 -39.57
N VAL A 162 -3.83 -21.82 -38.99
CA VAL A 162 -4.05 -22.32 -37.63
C VAL A 162 -4.29 -23.83 -37.69
N LYS A 163 -3.44 -24.63 -37.04
CA LYS A 163 -3.75 -26.04 -36.71
C LYS A 163 -4.20 -26.15 -35.26
N GLU A 164 -5.40 -26.70 -35.07
CA GLU A 164 -6.03 -26.98 -33.78
C GLU A 164 -5.18 -27.90 -32.91
N VAL A 165 -5.09 -27.61 -31.61
CA VAL A 165 -4.78 -28.62 -30.58
C VAL A 165 -5.86 -28.55 -29.50
N LYS A 166 -6.51 -29.68 -29.29
CA LYS A 166 -7.62 -29.91 -28.36
C LYS A 166 -7.14 -30.02 -26.91
N HIS A 167 -8.04 -29.65 -26.00
CA HIS A 167 -7.92 -29.80 -24.55
C HIS A 167 -7.55 -31.23 -24.12
N VAL A 168 -6.73 -31.33 -23.07
CA VAL A 168 -6.69 -32.49 -22.17
C VAL A 168 -6.71 -31.95 -20.74
N GLU A 169 -7.75 -32.32 -20.00
CA GLU A 169 -7.88 -32.12 -18.56
C GLU A 169 -7.04 -33.15 -17.80
N CYS A 170 -6.52 -32.76 -16.64
CA CYS A 170 -6.15 -33.64 -15.52
C CYS A 170 -6.60 -32.96 -14.23
#